data_AF-A0A402ANI9-F1
#
_entry.id   AF-A0A402ANI9-F1
#
_cell.length_a   1.000
_cell.length_b   1.000
_cell.length_c   1.000
_cell.angle_alpha   90.00
_cell.angle_beta   90.00
_cell.angle_gamma   90.00
#
_symmetry.space_group_name_H-M   'P 1'
#
loop_
_entity.id
_entity.type
_entity.pdbx_description
1 polymer ?
#
loop_
_entity_poly.entity_id
_entity_poly.type
_entity_poly.pdbx_seq_one_letter_code
_entity_poly.pdbx_strand_id
1 'polypeptide(L)'
;MRRMDAFDREQCIVVHGDPHPANALQVLAPRAGAESGYVFVDPEGFLCEPEYDLGVVMRDWNEELLAAADPLSLAHEYCELLARESGLDEATIWEWSFIERVSTGLYICAYGSSEHGQPFFKQHNTCWDSARSIISPLISLL
;
A
#
# COMPACT_ATOMS: atom_id res chain seq x y z
N MET A 1 -7.29 17.39 -2.57
CA MET A 1 -6.41 16.35 -2.00
C MET A 1 -5.46 16.01 -3.13
N ARG A 2 -4.15 16.27 -3.00
CA ARG A 2 -3.21 16.36 -4.14
C ARG A 2 -3.37 15.26 -5.20
N ARG A 3 -3.52 13.99 -4.79
CA ARG A 3 -3.71 12.84 -5.69
C ARG A 3 -5.03 12.88 -6.47
N MET A 4 -6.14 13.22 -5.81
CA MET A 4 -7.46 13.33 -6.47
C MET A 4 -7.46 14.43 -7.55
N ASP A 5 -6.66 15.47 -7.36
CA ASP A 5 -6.52 16.59 -8.30
C ASP A 5 -5.54 16.26 -9.45
N ALA A 6 -4.61 15.32 -9.23
CA ALA A 6 -3.58 14.91 -10.19
C ALA A 6 -3.89 13.61 -10.96
N PHE A 7 -4.93 12.87 -10.55
CA PHE A 7 -5.32 11.59 -11.13
C PHE A 7 -5.59 11.72 -12.63
N ASP A 8 -4.88 10.93 -13.43
CA ASP A 8 -5.05 10.85 -14.88
C ASP A 8 -5.55 9.46 -15.29
N ARG A 9 -6.80 9.41 -15.74
CA ARG A 9 -7.45 8.16 -16.16
C ARG A 9 -6.75 7.53 -17.38
N GLU A 10 -6.11 8.33 -18.24
CA GLU A 10 -5.42 7.82 -19.43
C GLU A 10 -4.13 7.08 -19.08
N GLN A 11 -3.61 7.27 -17.87
CA GLN A 11 -2.44 6.55 -17.35
C GLN A 11 -2.81 5.26 -16.61
N CYS A 12 -4.10 5.02 -16.40
CA CYS A 12 -4.55 3.84 -15.67
C CYS A 12 -4.32 2.55 -16.47
N ILE A 13 -3.78 1.54 -15.79
CA ILE A 13 -3.64 0.17 -16.28
C ILE A 13 -4.48 -0.78 -15.43
N VAL A 14 -4.62 -2.03 -15.86
CA VAL A 14 -5.17 -3.07 -15.00
C VAL A 14 -4.09 -3.45 -13.98
N VAL A 15 -4.27 -3.02 -12.74
CA VAL A 15 -3.38 -3.33 -11.62
C VAL A 15 -3.72 -4.69 -11.03
N HIS A 16 -2.78 -5.31 -10.31
CA HIS A 16 -3.04 -6.52 -9.54
C HIS A 16 -4.07 -6.24 -8.43
N GLY A 17 -3.93 -5.11 -7.74
CA GLY A 17 -4.83 -4.66 -6.68
C GLY A 17 -4.39 -5.10 -5.28
N ASP A 18 -3.73 -6.26 -5.17
CA ASP A 18 -3.16 -6.72 -3.88
C ASP A 18 -1.80 -7.45 -4.00
N PRO A 19 -0.76 -6.85 -4.63
CA PRO A 19 0.53 -7.52 -4.89
C PRO A 19 1.46 -7.56 -3.66
N HIS A 20 0.97 -8.11 -2.55
CA HIS A 20 1.74 -8.19 -1.30
C HIS A 20 2.50 -9.53 -1.16
N PRO A 21 3.53 -9.63 -0.31
CA PRO A 21 4.34 -10.83 -0.11
C PRO A 21 3.61 -12.17 -0.01
N ALA A 22 2.43 -12.24 0.63
CA ALA A 22 1.70 -13.52 0.72
C ALA A 22 1.11 -13.96 -0.62
N ASN A 23 0.88 -13.02 -1.55
CA ASN A 23 0.45 -13.26 -2.92
C ASN A 23 1.63 -13.45 -3.89
N ALA A 24 2.88 -13.25 -3.45
CA ALA A 24 4.07 -13.48 -4.26
C ALA A 24 4.58 -14.93 -4.09
N LEU A 25 4.21 -15.82 -5.02
CA LEU A 25 4.57 -17.23 -4.93
C LEU A 25 5.80 -17.57 -5.77
N GLN A 26 6.72 -18.33 -5.17
CA GLN A 26 7.89 -18.85 -5.88
C GLN A 26 7.47 -19.91 -6.91
N VAL A 27 8.03 -19.80 -8.12
CA VAL A 27 7.85 -20.78 -9.18
C VAL A 27 8.86 -21.92 -9.02
N LEU A 28 8.37 -23.16 -8.97
CA LEU A 28 9.19 -24.34 -8.70
C LEU A 28 9.91 -24.92 -9.95
N ALA A 29 9.50 -24.50 -11.15
CA ALA A 29 10.10 -24.90 -12.41
C ALA A 29 10.00 -23.77 -13.44
N PRO A 30 10.96 -23.63 -14.38
CA PRO A 30 10.93 -22.54 -15.36
C PRO A 30 9.58 -22.41 -16.07
N ARG A 31 9.04 -21.19 -16.08
CA ARG A 31 7.75 -20.84 -16.65
C ARG A 31 7.88 -19.50 -17.36
N ALA A 32 7.33 -19.38 -18.57
CA ALA A 32 7.30 -18.10 -19.29
C ALA A 32 6.47 -17.06 -18.51
N GLY A 33 6.99 -15.83 -18.41
CA GLY A 33 6.38 -14.76 -17.62
C GLY A 33 6.65 -14.84 -16.12
N ALA A 34 7.62 -15.64 -15.70
CA ALA A 34 8.09 -15.76 -14.32
C ALA A 34 9.63 -15.76 -14.25
N GLU A 35 10.27 -14.92 -15.06
CA GLU A 35 11.73 -14.84 -15.19
C GLU A 35 12.41 -14.41 -13.88
N SER A 36 11.68 -13.71 -12.99
CA SER A 36 12.12 -13.37 -11.63
C SER A 36 12.12 -14.57 -10.67
N GLY A 37 11.52 -15.70 -11.05
CA GLY A 37 11.28 -16.85 -10.18
C GLY A 37 10.03 -16.73 -9.31
N TYR A 38 9.24 -15.67 -9.47
CA TYR A 38 8.02 -15.43 -8.70
C TYR A 38 6.85 -15.03 -9.62
N VAL A 39 5.63 -15.29 -9.17
CA VAL A 39 4.40 -14.79 -9.77
C VAL A 39 3.47 -14.27 -8.68
N PHE A 40 2.68 -13.24 -9.00
CA PHE A 40 1.57 -12.83 -8.15
C PHE A 40 0.34 -13.71 -8.40
N VAL A 41 -0.42 -13.98 -7.35
CA VAL A 41 -1.69 -14.71 -7.37
C VAL A 41 -2.77 -13.90 -6.66
N ASP A 42 -4.03 -14.30 -6.85
CA ASP A 42 -5.21 -13.65 -6.24
C ASP A 42 -5.38 -12.16 -6.63
N PRO A 43 -5.45 -11.83 -7.94
CA PRO A 43 -5.64 -10.45 -8.36
C PRO A 43 -7.08 -9.99 -8.10
N GLU A 44 -7.23 -8.77 -7.61
CA GLU A 44 -8.51 -8.07 -7.60
C GLU A 44 -8.85 -7.56 -9.01
N GLY A 45 -7.84 -7.03 -9.72
CA GLY A 45 -7.94 -6.65 -11.13
C GLY A 45 -8.87 -5.47 -11.42
N PHE A 46 -8.37 -4.24 -11.29
CA PHE A 46 -9.12 -3.02 -11.63
C PHE A 46 -8.24 -1.96 -12.30
N LEU A 47 -8.85 -0.90 -12.85
CA LEU A 47 -8.13 0.20 -13.48
C LEU A 47 -7.63 1.20 -12.43
N CYS A 48 -6.32 1.41 -12.36
CA CYS A 48 -5.69 2.41 -11.51
C CYS A 48 -4.34 2.87 -12.09
N GLU A 49 -3.76 3.94 -11.53
CA GLU A 49 -2.36 4.31 -11.77
C GLU A 49 -1.44 3.13 -11.39
N PRO A 50 -0.40 2.80 -12.18
CA PRO A 50 0.47 1.64 -11.91
C PRO A 50 1.18 1.71 -10.55
N GLU A 51 1.42 2.91 -10.03
CA GLU A 51 2.00 3.16 -8.71
C GLU A 51 1.12 2.65 -7.56
N TYR A 52 -0.18 2.41 -7.79
CA TYR A 52 -1.07 1.82 -6.80
C TYR A 52 -0.53 0.49 -6.27
N ASP A 53 -0.11 -0.40 -7.17
CA ASP A 53 0.43 -1.71 -6.83
C ASP A 53 1.72 -1.57 -5.99
N LEU A 54 2.53 -0.56 -6.27
CA LEU A 54 3.73 -0.25 -5.48
C LEU A 54 3.37 0.32 -4.09
N GLY A 55 2.25 1.04 -3.99
CA GLY A 55 1.67 1.47 -2.72
C GLY A 55 1.24 0.30 -1.84
N VAL A 56 0.67 -0.76 -2.43
CA VAL A 56 0.33 -2.00 -1.72
C VAL A 56 1.59 -2.75 -1.27
N VAL A 57 2.63 -2.81 -2.12
CA VAL A 57 3.92 -3.37 -1.70
C VAL A 57 4.43 -2.63 -0.45
N MET A 58 4.45 -1.29 -0.48
CA MET A 58 4.87 -0.47 0.68
C MET A 58 4.00 -0.65 1.93
N ARG A 59 2.70 -0.88 1.76
CA ARG A 59 1.77 -1.18 2.87
C ARG A 59 2.22 -2.42 3.65
N ASP A 60 2.66 -3.48 2.97
CA ASP A 60 2.98 -4.76 3.62
C ASP A 60 4.31 -4.74 4.40
N TRP A 61 5.19 -3.77 4.16
CA TRP A 61 6.44 -3.56 4.94
C TRP A 61 6.21 -2.77 6.24
N ASN A 62 4.98 -2.77 6.76
CA ASN A 62 4.59 -1.95 7.91
C ASN A 62 5.38 -2.31 9.19
N GLU A 63 5.66 -3.58 9.42
CA GLU A 63 6.38 -4.03 10.62
C GLU A 63 7.84 -3.56 10.61
N GLU A 64 8.53 -3.68 9.47
CA GLU A 64 9.91 -3.23 9.28
C GLU A 64 10.02 -1.73 9.45
N LEU A 65 9.09 -0.97 8.86
CA LEU A 65 9.08 0.48 9.02
C LEU A 65 8.84 0.88 10.48
N LEU A 66 7.96 0.20 11.20
CA LEU A 66 7.70 0.49 12.62
C LEU A 66 8.85 0.08 13.54
N ALA A 67 9.66 -0.90 13.14
CA ALA A 67 10.86 -1.33 13.87
C ALA A 67 12.08 -0.43 13.60
N ALA A 68 12.04 0.40 12.55
CA ALA A 68 13.13 1.29 12.18
C ALA A 68 13.33 2.43 13.19
N ALA A 69 14.59 2.86 13.35
CA ALA A 69 14.92 4.04 14.16
C ALA A 69 14.35 5.34 13.55
N ASP A 70 14.28 5.40 12.21
CA ASP A 70 13.64 6.47 11.46
C ASP A 70 12.72 5.88 10.37
N PRO A 71 11.44 5.63 10.72
CA PRO A 71 10.47 5.03 9.81
C PRO A 71 10.21 5.84 8.54
N LEU A 72 10.30 7.18 8.63
CA LEU A 72 10.00 8.05 7.50
C LEU A 72 11.14 8.01 6.49
N SER A 73 12.38 8.14 6.96
CA SER A 73 13.55 8.02 6.08
C SER A 73 13.60 6.65 5.40
N LEU A 74 13.35 5.56 6.14
CA LEU A 74 13.32 4.22 5.54
C LEU A 74 12.20 4.07 4.50
N ALA A 75 11.02 4.65 4.75
CA ALA A 75 9.92 4.58 3.79
C ALA A 75 10.23 5.36 2.49
N HIS A 76 10.92 6.50 2.58
CA HIS A 76 11.42 7.22 1.40
C HIS A 76 12.48 6.41 0.65
N GLU A 77 13.44 5.79 1.35
CA GLU A 77 14.43 4.90 0.72
C GLU A 77 13.77 3.75 -0.07
N TYR A 78 12.69 3.17 0.45
CA TYR A 78 11.92 2.16 -0.26
C TYR A 78 11.16 2.74 -1.47
N CYS A 79 10.57 3.93 -1.36
CA CYS A 79 9.94 4.59 -2.52
C CYS A 79 10.97 4.89 -3.62
N GLU A 80 12.17 5.37 -3.27
CA GLU A 80 13.27 5.61 -4.21
C GLU A 80 13.74 4.31 -4.89
N LEU A 81 13.83 3.21 -4.14
CA LEU A 81 14.10 1.87 -4.68
C LEU A 81 13.02 1.47 -5.69
N LEU A 82 11.74 1.54 -5.31
CA LEU A 82 10.63 1.14 -6.17
C LEU A 82 10.55 2.02 -7.43
N ALA A 83 10.74 3.34 -7.30
CA ALA A 83 10.78 4.26 -8.43
C ALA A 83 11.92 3.92 -9.40
N ARG A 84 13.11 3.62 -8.89
CA ARG A 84 14.26 3.25 -9.72
C ARG A 84 14.04 1.94 -10.48
N GLU A 85 13.49 0.92 -9.82
CA GLU A 85 13.31 -0.40 -10.45
C GLU A 85 12.11 -0.44 -11.41
N SER A 86 11.08 0.39 -11.17
CA SER A 86 9.88 0.45 -12.02
C SER A 86 9.91 1.54 -13.10
N GLY A 87 10.71 2.59 -12.92
CA GLY A 87 10.69 3.80 -13.73
C GLY A 87 9.49 4.72 -13.48
N LEU A 88 8.73 4.49 -12.40
CA LEU A 88 7.55 5.28 -12.03
C LEU A 88 7.89 6.45 -11.09
N ASP A 89 6.94 7.36 -10.90
CA ASP A 89 7.14 8.57 -10.09
C ASP A 89 7.16 8.27 -8.58
N GLU A 90 8.28 8.55 -7.93
CA GLU A 90 8.49 8.31 -6.50
C GLU A 90 7.42 9.00 -5.63
N ALA A 91 7.08 10.26 -5.95
CA ALA A 91 6.10 11.01 -5.18
C ALA A 91 4.70 10.39 -5.28
N THR A 92 4.37 9.82 -6.43
CA THR A 92 3.12 9.10 -6.65
C THR A 92 3.09 7.76 -5.93
N ILE A 93 4.20 7.01 -5.94
CA ILE A 93 4.34 5.79 -5.13
C ILE A 93 4.14 6.11 -3.64
N TRP A 94 4.76 7.17 -3.13
CA TRP A 94 4.58 7.61 -1.74
C TRP A 94 3.13 7.95 -1.40
N GLU A 95 2.45 8.69 -2.29
CA GLU A 95 1.05 9.07 -2.08
C GLU A 95 0.11 7.86 -2.07
N TRP A 96 0.30 6.90 -2.98
CA TRP A 96 -0.46 5.64 -2.97
C TRP A 96 -0.12 4.78 -1.76
N SER A 97 1.15 4.70 -1.36
CA SER A 97 1.58 4.00 -0.14
C SER A 97 0.88 4.54 1.10
N PHE A 98 0.76 5.87 1.21
CA PHE A 98 0.03 6.51 2.30
C PHE A 98 -1.46 6.14 2.26
N ILE A 99 -2.11 6.24 1.10
CA ILE A 99 -3.53 5.93 0.92
C ILE A 99 -3.79 4.46 1.31
N GLU A 100 -2.97 3.52 0.83
CA GLU A 100 -3.12 2.08 1.07
C GLU A 100 -2.94 1.71 2.54
N ARG A 101 -1.99 2.35 3.23
CA ARG A 101 -1.81 2.14 4.68
C ARG A 101 -3.02 2.65 5.45
N VAL A 102 -3.53 3.84 5.12
CA VAL A 102 -4.72 4.39 5.77
C VAL A 102 -5.95 3.54 5.47
N SER A 103 -6.20 3.20 4.20
CA SER A 103 -7.36 2.39 3.79
C SER A 103 -7.36 1.02 4.48
N THR A 104 -6.20 0.36 4.55
CA THR A 104 -6.03 -0.93 5.21
C THR A 104 -6.24 -0.83 6.71
N GLY A 105 -5.65 0.17 7.37
CA GLY A 105 -5.89 0.41 8.80
C GLY A 105 -7.37 0.63 9.10
N LEU A 106 -8.06 1.43 8.27
CA LEU A 106 -9.50 1.68 8.38
C LEU A 106 -10.32 0.40 8.21
N TYR A 107 -10.02 -0.38 7.18
CA TYR A 107 -10.70 -1.63 6.86
C TYR A 107 -10.56 -2.65 8.01
N ILE A 108 -9.34 -2.87 8.51
CA ILE A 108 -9.08 -3.82 9.60
C ILE A 108 -9.77 -3.37 10.90
N CYS A 109 -9.76 -2.07 11.19
CA CYS A 109 -10.51 -1.51 12.33
C CYS A 109 -12.02 -1.73 12.19
N ALA A 110 -12.58 -1.48 11.00
CA ALA A 110 -14.00 -1.70 10.71
C ALA A 110 -14.38 -3.19 10.78
N TYR A 111 -13.46 -4.09 10.45
CA TYR A 111 -13.63 -5.53 10.58
C TYR A 111 -13.53 -6.05 12.04
N GLY A 112 -13.41 -5.14 13.01
CA GLY A 112 -13.43 -5.45 14.45
C GLY A 112 -12.05 -5.70 15.07
N SER A 113 -10.97 -5.51 14.32
CA SER A 113 -9.60 -5.80 14.78
C SER A 113 -8.75 -4.54 14.94
N SER A 114 -9.18 -3.65 15.83
CA SER A 114 -8.46 -2.37 16.05
C SER A 114 -6.99 -2.54 16.42
N GLU A 115 -6.63 -3.60 17.15
CA GLU A 115 -5.24 -3.93 17.49
C GLU A 115 -4.36 -4.08 16.24
N HIS A 116 -4.88 -4.69 15.18
CA HIS A 116 -4.14 -4.94 13.93
C HIS A 116 -4.24 -3.77 12.94
N GLY A 117 -5.33 -3.00 12.99
CA GLY A 117 -5.49 -1.82 12.14
C GLY A 117 -4.68 -0.62 12.63
N GLN A 118 -4.52 -0.48 13.95
CA GLN A 118 -3.87 0.68 14.54
C GLN A 118 -2.40 0.93 14.11
N PRO A 119 -1.54 -0.09 13.99
CA PRO A 119 -0.17 0.08 13.55
C PRO A 119 -0.02 0.89 12.24
N PHE A 120 -0.96 0.78 11.30
CA PHE A 120 -0.86 1.44 9.99
C PHE A 120 -0.82 2.97 10.04
N PHE A 121 -1.41 3.59 11.06
CA PHE A 121 -1.41 5.06 11.16
C PHE A 121 -0.32 5.64 12.09
N LYS A 122 0.49 4.80 12.74
CA LYS A 122 1.51 5.24 13.72
C LYS A 122 2.67 6.06 13.14
N GLN A 123 2.91 6.02 11.83
CA GLN A 123 3.90 6.90 11.17
C GLN A 123 3.45 8.37 11.11
N HIS A 124 2.17 8.64 11.40
CA HIS A 124 1.59 9.97 11.27
C HIS A 124 0.90 10.36 12.58
N ASN A 125 1.68 10.88 13.54
CA ASN A 125 1.18 11.37 14.83
C ASN A 125 0.03 12.41 14.71
N THR A 126 -0.18 13.02 13.54
CA THR A 126 -1.28 13.96 13.26
C THR A 126 -2.50 13.35 12.59
N CYS A 127 -2.36 12.19 11.91
CA CYS A 127 -3.47 11.59 11.15
C CYS A 127 -4.43 10.81 12.07
N TRP A 128 -3.90 10.19 13.12
CA TRP A 128 -4.68 9.35 14.04
C TRP A 128 -5.84 10.08 14.72
N ASP A 129 -5.61 11.27 15.26
CA ASP A 129 -6.66 12.05 15.93
C ASP A 129 -7.76 12.49 14.95
N SER A 130 -7.39 12.76 13.69
CA SER A 130 -8.33 13.09 12.62
C SER A 130 -9.10 11.86 12.13
N ALA A 131 -8.41 10.73 11.92
CA ALA A 131 -8.99 9.46 11.50
C ALA A 131 -9.95 8.91 12.57
N ARG A 132 -9.65 9.07 13.86
CA ARG A 132 -10.53 8.67 14.98
C ARG A 132 -11.92 9.31 14.89
N SER A 133 -11.99 10.57 14.44
CA SER A 133 -13.25 11.30 14.28
C SER A 133 -14.10 10.80 13.10
N ILE A 134 -13.45 10.25 12.06
CA ILE A 134 -14.08 9.69 10.85
C ILE A 134 -14.48 8.22 11.08
N ILE A 135 -13.68 7.48 11.85
CA ILE A 135 -13.87 6.05 12.13
C ILE A 135 -14.92 5.78 13.22
N SER A 136 -14.98 6.62 14.27
CA SER A 136 -15.89 6.38 15.41
C SER A 136 -17.37 6.22 15.00
N PRO A 137 -17.91 7.00 14.04
CA PRO A 137 -19.27 6.79 13.54
C PRO A 137 -19.44 5.49 12.75
N LEU A 138 -18.42 5.04 12.02
CA LEU A 138 -18.46 3.82 11.19
C LEU A 138 -18.43 2.54 12.04
N ILE A 139 -17.68 2.53 13.15
CA ILE A 139 -17.67 1.42 14.11
C ILE A 139 -19.00 1.29 14.86
N SER A 140 -19.71 2.41 15.10
CA SER A 140 -20.98 2.42 15.82
C SER A 140 -22.17 1.92 14.98
N LEU A 141 -21.95 1.61 13.70
CA LEU A 141 -22.95 1.13 12.74
C LEU A 141 -22.82 -0.37 12.42
N LEU A 142 -21.92 -1.08 13.11
CA LEU A 142 -21.78 -2.55 13.13
C LEU A 142 -22.16 -3.08 14.51
#